data_AF-A0A8X6J4P6-F1
#
_entry.id   AF-A0A8X6J4P6-F1
#
_cell.length_a   1.000
_cell.length_b   1.000
_cell.length_c   1.000
_cell.angle_alpha   90.00
_cell.angle_beta   90.00
_cell.angle_gamma   90.00
#
_symmetry.space_group_name_H-M   'P 1'
#
loop_
_entity.id
_entity.type
_entity.pdbx_description
1 polymer ?
#
loop_
_entity_poly.entity_id
_entity_poly.type
_entity_poly.pdbx_seq_one_letter_code
_entity_poly.pdbx_strand_id
1 'polypeptide(L)' 'MADTTFRLRSLGIAIEGLPDQYADGKAAKVWEIYIGEKNDRTRHYREFLVKLLKDHSCYHILDVACGTG' A
#
# COMPACT_ATOMS: atom_id res chain seq x y z
N MET A 1 -8.74 21.23 -32.23
CA MET A 1 -7.74 21.78 -31.29
C MET A 1 -7.59 20.74 -30.19
N ALA A 2 -6.41 20.15 -30.02
CA ALA A 2 -6.20 19.17 -28.97
C ALA A 2 -6.15 19.89 -27.62
N ASP A 3 -6.92 19.42 -26.64
CA ASP A 3 -6.94 19.94 -25.28
C ASP A 3 -5.66 19.50 -24.56
N THR A 4 -4.59 20.26 -24.75
CA THR A 4 -3.32 20.05 -24.06
C THR A 4 -3.39 20.64 -22.66
N THR A 5 -3.57 19.79 -21.65
CA THR A 5 -3.45 20.19 -20.25
C THR A 5 -2.00 20.52 -19.90
N PHE A 6 -1.75 21.73 -19.42
CA PHE A 6 -0.47 22.11 -18.82
C PHE A 6 -0.43 21.72 -17.35
N ARG A 7 0.64 21.04 -16.92
CA ARG A 7 0.85 20.61 -15.54
C ARG A 7 2.08 21.30 -14.97
N LEU A 8 2.02 21.67 -13.70
CA LEU A 8 3.13 22.30 -12.97
C LEU A 8 4.37 21.39 -12.86
N ARG A 9 4.17 20.07 -12.91
CA ARG A 9 5.23 19.05 -12.95
C ARG A 9 4.77 17.81 -13.72
N SER A 10 5.73 17.03 -14.22
CA SER A 10 5.48 15.69 -14.72
C SER A 10 4.94 14.78 -13.60
N LEU A 11 4.04 13.86 -13.95
CA LEU A 11 3.47 12.90 -12.99
C LEU A 11 4.56 12.02 -12.37
N GLY A 12 4.50 11.81 -11.06
CA GLY A 12 5.39 10.89 -10.33
C GLY A 12 6.77 11.44 -9.98
N ILE A 13 7.07 12.71 -10.32
CA ILE A 13 8.32 13.35 -9.90
C ILE A 13 8.13 14.02 -8.54
N ALA A 14 8.80 13.49 -7.52
CA ALA A 14 8.91 14.12 -6.22
C ALA A 14 9.85 15.35 -6.28
N ILE A 15 9.59 16.34 -5.43
CA ILE A 15 10.49 17.46 -5.19
C ILE A 15 10.59 17.67 -3.69
N GLU A 16 11.79 17.99 -3.22
CA GLU A 16 12.04 18.22 -1.80
C GLU A 16 11.16 19.37 -1.27
N GLY A 17 10.52 19.15 -0.13
CA GLY A 17 9.64 20.14 0.50
C GLY A 17 8.20 20.20 -0.02
N LEU A 18 7.82 19.42 -1.03
CA LEU A 18 6.43 19.32 -1.49
C LEU A 18 5.90 17.87 -1.34
N PRO A 19 4.74 17.67 -0.68
CA PRO A 19 4.14 16.35 -0.59
C PRO A 19 3.85 15.76 -1.98
N ASP A 20 3.93 14.43 -2.04
CA ASP A 20 3.59 13.68 -3.24
C ASP A 20 2.13 13.95 -3.64
N GLN A 21 1.82 13.84 -4.92
CA GLN A 21 0.64 14.32 -5.63
C GLN A 21 -0.71 13.80 -5.06
N TYR A 22 -0.70 12.86 -4.13
CA TYR A 22 -1.89 12.30 -3.48
C TYR A 22 -1.76 12.09 -1.97
N ALA A 23 -0.64 12.53 -1.36
CA ALA A 23 -0.34 12.23 0.04
C ALA A 23 -1.28 12.93 1.04
N ASP A 24 -1.88 14.05 0.66
CA ASP A 24 -2.72 14.90 1.51
C ASP A 24 -4.21 14.89 1.12
N GLY A 25 -4.58 14.09 0.11
CA GLY A 25 -5.93 14.00 -0.41
C GLY A 25 -6.95 13.52 0.64
N LYS A 26 -8.21 13.98 0.51
CA LYS A 26 -9.33 13.57 1.38
C LYS A 26 -9.48 12.05 1.47
N ALA A 27 -9.21 11.34 0.36
CA ALA A 27 -9.22 9.88 0.31
C ALA A 27 -8.08 9.24 1.11
N ALA A 28 -6.87 9.82 1.08
CA ALA A 28 -5.71 9.32 1.84
C ALA A 28 -5.94 9.45 3.36
N LYS A 29 -6.52 10.56 3.81
CA LYS A 29 -6.86 10.77 5.23
C LYS A 29 -7.95 9.84 5.75
N VAL A 30 -8.89 9.45 4.90
CA VAL A 30 -10.01 8.57 5.28
C VAL A 30 -9.63 7.10 5.11
N TRP A 31 -8.60 6.78 4.33
CA TRP A 31 -8.14 5.41 4.11
C TRP A 31 -7.74 4.72 5.42
N GLU A 32 -7.06 5.42 6.32
CA GLU A 32 -6.65 4.88 7.63
C GLU A 32 -7.85 4.57 8.56
N ILE A 33 -8.93 5.34 8.43
CA ILE A 33 -10.18 5.13 9.17
C ILE A 33 -10.98 4.00 8.52
N TYR A 34 -10.99 3.91 7.19
CA TYR A 34 -11.73 2.91 6.43
C TYR A 34 -11.15 1.49 6.56
N ILE A 35 -9.82 1.35 6.62
CA ILE A 35 -9.17 0.06 6.89
C ILE A 35 -9.39 -0.45 8.32
N GLY A 36 -9.88 0.42 9.22
CA GLY A 36 -10.29 0.06 10.57
C GLY A 36 -9.21 -0.60 11.43
N GLU A 37 -9.66 -1.37 12.42
CA GLU A 37 -8.85 -2.04 13.43
C GLU A 37 -7.87 -3.05 12.79
N LYS A 38 -6.66 -2.56 12.49
CA LYS A 38 -5.60 -3.34 11.82
C LYS A 38 -5.29 -4.65 12.55
N ASN A 39 -5.42 -4.69 13.88
CA ASN A 39 -4.91 -5.76 14.74
C ASN A 39 -5.65 -7.11 14.59
N ASP A 40 -6.97 -7.10 14.49
CA ASP A 40 -7.74 -8.35 14.42
C ASP A 40 -7.71 -8.97 13.01
N ARG A 41 -7.66 -8.11 11.97
CA ARG A 41 -7.50 -8.56 10.59
C ARG A 41 -6.13 -9.18 10.33
N THR A 42 -5.05 -8.60 10.87
CA THR A 42 -3.71 -9.20 10.78
C THR A 42 -3.61 -10.48 11.59
N ARG A 43 -4.28 -10.61 12.74
CA ARG A 43 -4.26 -11.84 13.55
C ARG A 43 -4.79 -13.05 12.75
N HIS A 44 -6.00 -12.97 12.21
CA HIS A 44 -6.59 -14.10 11.48
C HIS A 44 -5.80 -14.43 10.19
N TYR A 45 -5.35 -13.42 9.45
CA TYR A 45 -4.54 -13.64 8.24
C TYR A 45 -3.20 -14.31 8.56
N ARG A 46 -2.53 -13.85 9.62
CA ARG A 46 -1.28 -14.45 10.10
C ARG A 46 -1.49 -15.90 10.52
N GLU A 47 -2.51 -16.19 11.31
CA GLU A 47 -2.80 -17.54 11.78
C GLU A 47 -3.07 -18.50 10.63
N PHE A 48 -3.90 -18.08 9.66
CA PHE A 48 -4.17 -18.84 8.45
C PHE A 48 -2.90 -19.12 7.64
N LEU A 49 -2.15 -18.07 7.30
CA LEU A 49 -0.98 -18.18 6.43
C LEU A 49 0.14 -19.01 7.08
N VAL A 50 0.43 -18.77 8.36
CA VAL A 50 1.45 -19.52 9.10
C VAL A 50 1.07 -20.99 9.23
N LYS A 51 -0.21 -21.30 9.47
CA LYS A 51 -0.69 -22.68 9.52
C LYS A 51 -0.49 -23.37 8.17
N LEU A 52 -0.92 -22.74 7.08
CA LEU A 52 -0.81 -23.30 5.73
C LEU A 52 0.64 -23.62 5.35
N LEU A 53 1.57 -22.70 5.63
CA LEU A 53 3.00 -22.88 5.35
C LEU A 53 3.62 -24.01 6.18
N LYS A 54 3.21 -24.16 7.44
CA LYS A 54 3.66 -25.25 8.31
C LYS A 54 3.12 -26.61 7.85
N ASP A 55 1.84 -26.68 7.47
CA ASP A 55 1.21 -27.91 6.99
C ASP A 55 1.93 -28.46 5.75
N HIS A 56 2.53 -27.59 4.93
CA HIS A 56 3.31 -27.95 3.74
C HIS A 56 4.83 -27.96 3.96
N SER A 57 5.30 -27.80 5.20
CA SER A 57 6.72 -27.74 5.55
C SER A 57 7.51 -26.73 4.67
N CYS A 58 6.94 -25.55 4.42
CA CYS A 58 7.61 -24.51 3.67
C CYS A 58 8.68 -23.82 4.53
N TYR A 59 9.95 -23.87 4.10
CA TYR A 59 11.07 -23.23 4.80
C TYR A 59 11.64 -22.00 4.07
N HIS A 60 11.50 -21.95 2.75
CA HIS A 60 11.97 -20.85 1.92
C HIS A 60 10.77 -20.18 1.25
N ILE A 61 10.56 -18.89 1.55
CA ILE A 61 9.39 -18.14 1.11
C ILE A 61 9.90 -16.93 0.32
N LEU A 62 9.39 -16.75 -0.89
CA LEU A 62 9.62 -15.58 -1.72
C LEU A 62 8.36 -14.74 -1.75
N ASP A 63 8.43 -13.53 -1.21
CA ASP A 63 7.39 -12.54 -1.37
C ASP A 63 7.64 -11.70 -2.63
N VAL A 64 6.85 -11.96 -3.67
CA VAL A 64 6.93 -11.25 -4.96
C VAL A 64 6.20 -9.90 -4.96
N ALA A 65 5.52 -9.55 -3.86
CA ALA A 65 4.67 -8.36 -3.73
C ALA A 65 4.85 -7.65 -2.38
N CYS A 66 6.08 -7.65 -1.86
CA CYS A 66 6.44 -7.16 -0.52
C CYS A 66 5.91 -5.75 -0.20
N GLY A 67 5.91 -4.81 -1.14
CA GLY A 67 5.46 -3.44 -0.86
C GLY A 67 6.27 -2.81 0.30
N THR A 68 5.62 -2.54 1.43
CA THR A 68 6.25 -2.01 2.66
C THR A 68 6.79 -3.08 3.62
N GLY A 69 6.71 -4.36 3.24
CA GLY A 69 6.78 -5.49 4.16
C GLY A 69 5.44 -5.77 4.84
#